data_AF-E2ZNP3-F1
#
_entry.id   AF-E2ZNP3-F1
#
_cell.length_a   1.000
_cell.length_b   1.000
_cell.length_c   1.000
_cell.angle_alpha   90.00
_cell.angle_beta   90.00
_cell.angle_gamma   90.00
#
_symmetry.space_group_name_H-M   'P 1'
#
loop_
_entity.id
_entity.type
_entity.pdbx_description
1 polymer ?
#
loop_
_entity_poly.entity_id
_entity_poly.type
_entity_poly.pdbx_seq_one_letter_code
_entity_poly.pdbx_strand_id
1 'polypeptide(L)'
;MEIKIGFVLAKPVETQAQCDAYTAMVEAVNAHNAACAVGDTLWSIADKPGCYEVTDGGVMPDPADQPEPEPTFKEQLASAQSALADADALNLDQDYRL
;
A
#
# COMPACT_ATOMS: atom_id res chain seq x y z
N MET A 1 9.18 18.71 -20.43
CA MET A 1 8.98 17.33 -20.93
C MET A 1 7.76 16.78 -20.22
N GLU A 2 6.81 16.19 -20.93
CA GLU A 2 5.58 15.64 -20.32
C GLU A 2 5.79 14.13 -20.09
N ILE A 3 5.75 13.70 -18.83
CA ILE A 3 5.89 12.29 -18.45
C ILE A 3 4.48 11.72 -18.23
N LYS A 4 4.18 10.62 -18.91
CA LYS A 4 2.90 9.91 -18.88
C LYS A 4 3.07 8.46 -19.32
N ILE A 5 2.01 7.67 -19.25
CA ILE A 5 1.99 6.29 -19.80
C ILE A 5 2.57 6.26 -21.22
N GLY A 6 3.50 5.34 -21.46
CA GLY A 6 4.26 5.21 -22.71
C GLY A 6 5.59 6.00 -22.72
N PHE A 7 5.88 6.81 -21.70
CA PHE A 7 7.20 7.42 -21.57
C PHE A 7 8.26 6.34 -21.32
N VAL A 8 9.40 6.44 -22.03
CA VAL A 8 10.49 5.48 -21.97
C VAL A 8 11.82 6.17 -21.67
N LEU A 9 12.59 5.59 -20.75
CA LEU A 9 13.97 5.95 -20.48
C LEU A 9 14.87 4.76 -20.82
N ALA A 10 15.82 4.96 -21.74
CA ALA A 10 16.74 3.91 -22.15
C ALA A 10 17.69 3.51 -21.00
N LYS A 11 18.04 2.23 -20.95
CA LYS A 11 19.12 1.68 -20.11
C LYS A 11 20.37 1.43 -20.96
N PRO A 12 21.58 1.47 -20.37
CA PRO A 12 21.86 1.82 -18.97
C PRO A 12 21.72 3.33 -18.70
N VAL A 13 21.32 3.67 -17.47
CA VAL A 13 21.32 5.06 -17.00
C VAL A 13 22.73 5.40 -16.53
N GLU A 14 23.51 6.05 -17.39
CA GLU A 14 24.96 6.28 -17.15
C GLU A 14 25.32 7.75 -16.94
N THR A 15 24.55 8.66 -17.52
CA THR A 15 24.84 10.10 -17.48
C THR A 15 23.96 10.81 -16.45
N GLN A 16 24.44 11.94 -15.93
CA GLN A 16 23.66 12.77 -15.00
C GLN A 16 22.28 13.11 -15.57
N ALA A 17 22.21 13.51 -16.85
CA ALA A 17 20.95 13.81 -17.51
C ALA A 17 19.98 12.60 -17.55
N GLN A 18 20.48 11.37 -17.64
CA GLN A 18 19.65 10.17 -17.56
C GLN A 18 19.18 9.90 -16.12
N CYS A 19 20.02 10.17 -15.11
CA CYS A 19 19.60 10.13 -13.69
C CYS A 19 18.53 11.18 -13.38
N ASP A 20 18.68 12.40 -13.90
CA ASP A 20 17.69 13.47 -13.75
C ASP A 20 16.37 13.09 -14.43
N ALA A 21 16.43 12.47 -15.61
CA ALA A 21 15.25 11.96 -16.30
C ALA A 21 14.56 10.82 -15.55
N TYR A 22 15.31 9.89 -14.95
CA TYR A 22 14.75 8.84 -14.10
C TYR A 22 14.09 9.42 -12.85
N THR A 23 14.76 10.37 -12.19
CA THR A 23 14.21 11.08 -11.02
C THR A 23 12.90 11.77 -11.36
N ALA A 24 12.88 12.55 -12.45
CA ALA A 24 11.67 13.22 -12.92
C ALA A 24 10.54 12.21 -13.25
N MET A 25 10.88 11.04 -13.80
CA MET A 25 9.93 9.97 -14.08
C MET A 25 9.29 9.42 -12.80
N VAL A 26 10.09 9.17 -11.76
CA VAL A 26 9.60 8.74 -10.45
C VAL A 26 8.75 9.82 -9.79
N GLU A 27 9.19 11.08 -9.81
CA GLU A 27 8.44 12.20 -9.24
C GLU A 27 7.10 12.40 -9.94
N ALA A 28 7.05 12.30 -11.27
CA ALA A 28 5.82 12.42 -12.03
C ALA A 28 4.83 11.29 -11.72
N VAL A 29 5.31 10.04 -11.64
CA VAL A 29 4.46 8.89 -11.27
C VAL A 29 3.91 9.05 -9.85
N ASN A 30 4.74 9.46 -8.89
CA ASN A 30 4.29 9.71 -7.52
C ASN A 30 3.28 10.87 -7.44
N ALA A 31 3.53 11.97 -8.14
CA ALA A 31 2.62 13.11 -8.15
C ALA A 31 1.27 12.77 -8.80
N HIS A 32 1.28 12.00 -9.90
CA HIS A 32 0.06 11.51 -10.55
C HIS A 32 -0.73 10.60 -9.60
N ASN A 33 -0.08 9.59 -9.02
CA ASN A 33 -0.74 8.64 -8.12
C ASN A 33 -1.27 9.30 -6.85
N ALA A 34 -0.55 10.30 -6.30
CA ALA A 34 -1.01 11.05 -5.13
C ALA A 34 -2.24 11.94 -5.41
N ALA A 35 -2.45 12.33 -6.67
CA ALA A 35 -3.61 13.11 -7.10
C ALA A 35 -4.78 12.26 -7.62
N CYS A 36 -4.59 10.94 -7.80
CA CYS A 36 -5.63 10.02 -8.26
C CYS A 36 -6.73 9.85 -7.22
N ALA A 37 -7.98 9.88 -7.67
CA ALA A 37 -9.14 9.47 -6.88
C ALA A 37 -9.33 7.95 -6.98
N VAL A 38 -10.18 7.40 -6.10
CA VAL A 38 -10.58 5.98 -6.16
C VAL A 38 -11.13 5.66 -7.55
N GLY A 39 -10.64 4.57 -8.16
CA GLY A 39 -11.02 4.15 -9.51
C GLY A 39 -10.21 4.80 -10.64
N ASP A 40 -9.41 5.83 -10.38
CA ASP A 40 -8.51 6.40 -11.39
C ASP A 40 -7.35 5.43 -11.71
N THR A 41 -6.82 5.53 -12.93
CA THR A 41 -5.66 4.76 -13.35
C THR A 41 -4.39 5.25 -12.66
N LEU A 42 -3.79 4.35 -11.88
CA LEU A 42 -2.46 4.53 -11.33
C LEU A 42 -1.40 4.29 -12.39
N TRP A 43 -0.26 4.94 -12.22
CA TRP A 43 0.92 4.74 -13.05
C TRP A 43 1.94 3.90 -12.30
N SER A 44 2.66 3.07 -13.03
CA SER A 44 3.77 2.25 -12.53
C SER A 44 4.96 2.31 -13.46
N ILE A 45 6.15 2.17 -12.90
CA ILE A 45 7.40 2.12 -13.67
C ILE A 45 7.76 0.65 -13.87
N ALA A 46 7.61 0.17 -15.11
CA ALA A 46 8.03 -1.17 -15.50
C ALA A 46 9.53 -1.17 -15.80
N ASP A 47 10.28 -2.03 -15.10
CA ASP A 47 11.66 -2.36 -15.47
C ASP A 47 11.64 -3.39 -16.61
N LYS A 48 11.98 -2.95 -17.83
CA LYS A 48 12.04 -3.80 -19.03
C LYS A 48 13.49 -4.03 -19.46
N PRO A 49 13.81 -5.08 -20.21
CA PRO A 49 15.13 -5.19 -20.82
C PRO A 49 15.37 -3.99 -21.75
N GLY A 50 16.41 -3.20 -21.45
CA GLY A 50 16.82 -2.04 -22.25
C GLY A 50 16.13 -0.71 -21.95
N CYS A 51 15.08 -0.66 -21.11
CA CYS A 51 14.45 0.60 -20.72
C CYS A 51 13.64 0.51 -19.42
N TYR A 52 13.34 1.67 -18.84
CA TYR A 52 12.24 1.87 -17.90
C TYR A 52 11.06 2.48 -18.67
N GLU A 53 9.84 2.02 -18.40
CA GLU A 53 8.64 2.54 -19.07
C GLU A 53 7.55 2.88 -18.05
N VAL A 54 6.90 4.03 -18.20
CA VAL A 54 5.68 4.33 -17.45
C VAL A 54 4.52 3.55 -18.07
N THR A 55 3.89 2.70 -17.28
CA THR A 55 2.84 1.77 -17.69
C THR A 55 1.60 1.92 -16.81
N ASP A 56 0.51 1.31 -17.24
CA ASP A 56 -0.70 1.15 -16.43
C ASP A 56 -0.38 0.34 -15.16
N GLY A 57 -0.60 0.94 -14.00
CA GLY A 57 -0.38 0.35 -12.68
C GLY A 57 -1.65 -0.23 -12.06
N GLY A 58 -2.72 -0.40 -12.86
CA GLY A 58 -4.05 -0.70 -12.36
C GLY A 58 -4.81 0.54 -11.89
N VAL A 59 -5.80 0.33 -11.03
CA VAL A 59 -6.69 1.39 -10.52
C VAL A 59 -6.44 1.66 -9.05
N MET A 60 -6.65 2.91 -8.63
CA MET A 60 -6.61 3.29 -7.23
C MET A 60 -7.69 2.51 -6.46
N PRO A 61 -7.30 1.67 -5.47
CA PRO A 61 -8.25 0.85 -4.75
C PRO A 61 -9.16 1.70 -3.88
N ASP A 62 -10.39 1.22 -3.67
CA ASP A 62 -11.27 1.81 -2.66
C ASP A 62 -10.72 1.47 -1.25
N PRO A 63 -10.67 2.42 -0.31
CA PRO A 63 -10.25 2.14 1.07
C PRO A 63 -11.06 1.05 1.76
N ALA A 64 -12.34 0.85 1.39
CA ALA A 64 -13.19 -0.20 1.94
C ALA A 64 -12.88 -1.59 1.36
N ASP A 65 -12.23 -1.67 0.20
CA ASP A 65 -11.73 -2.92 -0.38
C ASP A 65 -10.36 -3.31 0.20
N GLN A 66 -9.70 -2.42 0.95
CA GLN A 66 -8.46 -2.78 1.63
C GLN A 66 -8.77 -3.71 2.81
N PRO A 67 -8.00 -4.80 2.98
CA PRO A 67 -8.18 -5.66 4.15
C PRO A 67 -8.00 -4.83 5.41
N GLU A 68 -8.85 -5.09 6.42
CA GLU A 68 -8.71 -4.46 7.72
C GLU A 68 -7.28 -4.66 8.22
N PRO A 69 -6.64 -3.60 8.78
CA PRO A 69 -5.28 -3.74 9.29
C PRO A 69 -5.26 -4.83 10.36
N GLU A 70 -4.25 -5.69 10.32
CA GLU A 70 -4.11 -6.72 11.34
C GLU A 70 -4.06 -6.05 12.72
N PRO A 71 -4.84 -6.55 13.70
CA PRO A 71 -4.92 -5.94 15.03
C PRO A 71 -3.53 -5.93 15.66
N THR A 72 -3.16 -4.81 16.29
CA THR A 72 -1.84 -4.70 16.93
C THR A 72 -1.71 -5.73 18.05
N PHE A 73 -0.47 -6.11 18.40
CA PHE A 73 -0.22 -7.02 19.52
C PHE A 73 -0.89 -6.56 20.83
N LYS A 74 -1.00 -5.24 21.04
CA LYS A 74 -1.68 -4.66 22.19
C LYS A 74 -3.19 -4.90 22.17
N GLU A 75 -3.83 -4.76 21.02
CA GLU A 75 -5.26 -5.03 20.84
C GLU A 75 -5.57 -6.53 20.96
N GLN A 76 -4.67 -7.39 20.46
CA GLN A 76 -4.76 -8.84 20.64
C GLN A 76 -4.66 -9.23 22.12
N LEU A 77 -3.72 -8.63 22.87
CA LEU A 77 -3.56 -8.88 24.31
C LEU A 77 -4.79 -8.41 25.11
N ALA A 78 -5.31 -7.23 24.80
CA ALA A 78 -6.52 -6.71 25.47
C ALA A 78 -7.73 -7.62 25.22
N SER A 79 -7.93 -8.08 23.98
CA SER A 79 -9.02 -9.03 23.65
C SER A 79 -8.87 -10.35 24.40
N ALA A 80 -7.65 -10.91 24.47
CA ALA A 80 -7.41 -12.14 25.22
C ALA A 80 -7.65 -11.98 26.73
N GLN A 81 -7.25 -10.85 27.31
CA GLN A 81 -7.49 -10.54 28.72
C GLN A 81 -8.97 -10.35 29.02
N SER A 82 -9.71 -9.65 28.16
CA SER A 82 -11.16 -9.52 28.28
C SER A 82 -11.88 -10.86 28.17
N ALA A 83 -11.48 -11.71 27.22
CA ALA A 83 -12.05 -13.05 27.07
C ALA A 83 -11.79 -13.93 28.31
N LEU A 84 -10.60 -13.82 28.92
CA LEU A 84 -10.27 -14.54 30.14
C LEU A 84 -11.08 -14.05 31.34
N ALA A 85 -11.31 -12.73 31.45
CA ALA A 85 -12.12 -12.14 32.51
C ALA A 85 -13.61 -12.51 32.40
N ASP A 86 -14.14 -12.59 31.18
CA ASP A 86 -15.52 -13.04 30.93
C ASP A 86 -15.70 -14.52 31.31
N ALA A 87 -14.74 -15.37 30.94
CA ALA A 87 -14.74 -16.78 31.33
C ALA A 87 -14.64 -16.99 32.86
N ASP A 88 -13.83 -16.17 33.55
CA ASP A 88 -13.68 -16.20 35.01
C ASP A 88 -14.98 -15.78 35.72
N ALA A 89 -15.64 -14.72 35.23
CA ALA A 89 -16.92 -14.25 35.77
C ALA A 89 -18.03 -15.29 35.64
N LEU A 90 -18.10 -16.01 34.51
CA LEU A 90 -19.06 -17.10 34.31
C LEU A 90 -18.77 -18.31 35.21
N ASN A 91 -17.50 -18.58 35.52
CA ASN A 91 -17.11 -19.65 36.43
C ASN A 91 -17.48 -19.33 37.89
N LEU A 92 -17.27 -18.07 38.32
CA LEU A 92 -17.61 -17.63 39.67
C LEU A 92 -19.14 -17.66 39.93
N ASP A 93 -19.97 -17.34 38.93
CA ASP A 93 -21.44 -17.43 39.04
C ASP A 93 -21.93 -18.89 39.17
N GLN A 94 -21.20 -19.86 38.58
CA GLN A 94 -21.52 -21.28 38.75
C GLN A 94 -21.11 -21.82 40.13
N ASP A 95 -19.97 -21.38 40.67
CA ASP A 95 -19.48 -21.80 41.99
C ASP A 95 -20.38 -21.28 43.14
N TYR A 96 -20.97 -20.09 42.98
CA TYR A 96 -21.92 -19.51 43.94
C TYR A 96 -23.34 -20.12 43.89
N ARG A 97 -23.61 -21.05 42.96
CA ARG A 97 -24.93 -21.69 42.79
C ARG A 97 -25.06 -23.08 43.46
N LEU A 98 -24.00 -23.57 44.11
CA LEU A 98 -23.96 -24.82 44.90
C LEU A 98 -24.40 -24.61 46.36
#